data_AF-A0A8H6TDZ7-F1
#
_entry.id   AF-A0A8H6TDZ7-F1
#
_cell.length_a   1.000
_cell.length_b   1.000
_cell.length_c   1.000
_cell.angle_alpha   90.00
_cell.angle_beta   90.00
_cell.angle_gamma   90.00
#
_symmetry.space_group_name_H-M   'P 1'
#
loop_
_entity.id
_entity.type
_entity.pdbx_description
1 polymer ?
#
loop_
_entity_poly.entity_id
_entity_poly.type
_entity_poly.pdbx_seq_one_letter_code
_entity_poly.pdbx_strand_id
1 'polypeptide(L)'
;MSYITSISNVIRTKAAIQVAAKRYYGQLFTFPLFGEWVVLTTTKEHVKDQLNAPESILSMEAATEELLQTHHTVGPLFCSETYHIPAIKTALNLNLANKLPDILDEMLLAFNEELNLSEGRNSKYRKLLNGFSDDIITGGAIIRMVVPGLLRPAVGWLFQLVFGHHRRMTHLLAADITERQRNRETGNAHLVSVPTVMVPTQTDNDENPNDMLTWLMDQPWEGRTEHAPESLAMRMLNVNFVALHTTSRAYIHALYHLVAQPEYVLILRSELETYLDPKTPCVVQRGAGSIVNLDSFIKESLRLNVHSAMWMPRLTLTPFEFSDGTIVQPNNFIATAITAVHEDETIYDHATKFDGLRFSKTEGSVGVDLDVGMDATNPLWMQRLTGTSSSYLTFGGGRHIWYVLQHLWVLETYGESNSPGRFFCFPTN
;
A
#
# COMPACT_ATOMS: atom_id res chain seq x y z
N MET A 1 27.90 17.32 -4.54
CA MET A 1 28.49 16.38 -3.56
C MET A 1 29.37 15.37 -4.28
N SER A 2 30.18 14.60 -3.54
CA SER A 2 30.85 13.42 -4.11
C SER A 2 29.84 12.30 -4.36
N TYR A 3 29.95 11.59 -5.48
CA TYR A 3 29.15 10.38 -5.78
C TYR A 3 29.23 9.34 -4.66
N ILE A 4 30.37 9.26 -3.96
CA ILE A 4 30.59 8.38 -2.81
C ILE A 4 29.61 8.71 -1.67
N THR A 5 29.30 9.99 -1.45
CA THR A 5 28.34 10.42 -0.43
C THR A 5 26.91 10.02 -0.81
N SER A 6 26.51 10.19 -2.08
CA SER A 6 25.20 9.71 -2.56
C SER A 6 25.04 8.20 -2.42
N ILE A 7 26.07 7.41 -2.79
CA ILE A 7 26.05 5.94 -2.65
C ILE A 7 25.98 5.53 -1.16
N SER A 8 26.79 6.15 -0.30
CA SER A 8 26.74 5.88 1.15
C SER A 8 25.39 6.28 1.77
N ASN A 9 24.78 7.36 1.30
CA ASN A 9 23.46 7.79 1.76
C ASN A 9 22.37 6.82 1.32
N VAL A 10 22.43 6.30 0.08
CA VAL A 10 21.54 5.25 -0.44
C VAL A 10 21.62 3.96 0.39
N ILE A 11 22.81 3.56 0.83
CA ILE A 11 23.01 2.35 1.66
C ILE A 11 22.58 2.57 3.12
N ARG A 12 22.58 3.81 3.62
CA ARG A 12 22.30 4.16 5.03
C ARG A 12 21.21 5.23 5.17
N THR A 13 20.19 5.19 4.33
CA THR A 13 19.19 6.26 4.18
C THR A 13 18.55 6.65 5.51
N LYS A 14 18.11 5.69 6.33
CA LYS A 14 17.50 5.95 7.65
C LYS A 14 18.43 6.77 8.57
N ALA A 15 19.66 6.30 8.77
CA ALA A 15 20.64 6.97 9.62
C ALA A 15 21.08 8.34 9.08
N ALA A 16 21.25 8.47 7.77
CA ALA A 16 21.63 9.73 7.14
C ALA A 16 20.52 10.80 7.27
N ILE A 17 19.25 10.40 7.08
CA ILE A 17 18.09 11.29 7.27
C ILE A 17 17.92 11.68 8.74
N GLN A 18 18.06 10.75 9.69
CA GLN A 18 17.99 11.06 11.13
C GLN A 18 19.07 12.09 11.55
N VAL A 19 20.31 11.94 11.07
CA VAL A 19 21.40 12.90 11.35
C VAL A 19 21.12 14.26 10.71
N ALA A 20 20.61 14.29 9.48
CA ALA A 20 20.24 15.53 8.81
C ALA A 20 19.07 16.24 9.51
N ALA A 21 17.99 15.52 9.84
CA ALA A 21 16.82 16.08 10.52
C ALA A 21 17.16 16.65 11.91
N LYS A 22 18.06 16.01 12.67
CA LYS A 22 18.57 16.57 13.95
C LYS A 22 19.42 17.82 13.75
N ARG A 23 20.17 17.92 12.64
CA ARG A 23 21.02 19.08 12.32
C ARG A 23 20.22 20.27 11.79
N TYR A 24 19.18 20.02 11.03
CA TYR A 24 18.31 21.00 10.37
C TYR A 24 16.90 20.99 10.98
N TYR A 25 16.80 20.75 12.30
CA TYR A 25 15.52 20.65 12.99
C TYR A 25 14.71 21.95 12.86
N GLY A 26 13.42 21.83 12.57
CA GLY A 26 12.54 22.97 12.30
C GLY A 26 12.68 23.56 10.89
N GLN A 27 13.53 22.99 10.01
CA GLN A 27 13.78 23.49 8.66
C GLN A 27 13.59 22.39 7.61
N LEU A 28 13.29 22.84 6.38
CA LEU A 28 13.42 22.03 5.17
C LEU A 28 14.91 21.78 4.89
N PHE A 29 15.27 20.58 4.44
CA PHE A 29 16.63 20.30 3.99
C PHE A 29 16.65 19.45 2.71
N THR A 30 17.66 19.66 1.87
CA THR A 30 17.86 18.85 0.67
C THR A 30 18.66 17.60 0.98
N PHE A 31 18.12 16.44 0.59
CA PHE A 31 18.79 15.15 0.70
C PHE A 31 19.26 14.69 -0.69
N PRO A 32 20.54 14.37 -0.87
CA PRO A 32 21.07 13.84 -2.13
C PRO A 32 20.65 12.39 -2.30
N LEU A 33 20.04 12.07 -3.43
CA LEU A 33 19.91 10.70 -3.92
C LEU A 33 20.96 10.45 -5.02
N PHE A 34 20.87 9.30 -5.68
CA PHE A 34 21.71 9.00 -6.83
C PHE A 34 21.17 9.74 -8.06
N GLY A 35 21.87 10.80 -8.48
CA GLY A 35 21.51 11.62 -9.64
C GLY A 35 20.62 12.84 -9.36
N GLU A 36 20.02 12.93 -8.17
CA GLU A 36 18.96 13.91 -7.86
C GLU A 36 19.01 14.44 -6.42
N TRP A 37 18.14 15.43 -6.15
CA TRP A 37 17.90 15.99 -4.83
C TRP A 37 16.42 15.90 -4.47
N VAL A 38 16.14 15.56 -3.21
CA VAL A 38 14.79 15.58 -2.64
C VAL A 38 14.77 16.62 -1.51
N VAL A 39 13.82 17.55 -1.55
CA VAL A 39 13.53 18.45 -0.43
C VAL A 39 12.72 17.66 0.60
N LEU A 40 13.26 17.52 1.82
CA LEU A 40 12.60 16.77 2.89
C LEU A 40 11.88 17.70 3.88
N THR A 41 10.59 17.44 4.06
CA THR A 41 9.74 18.03 5.11
C THR A 41 9.92 17.27 6.42
N THR A 42 9.94 18.01 7.53
CA THR A 42 10.13 17.47 8.90
C THR A 42 9.10 18.00 9.89
N THR A 43 8.68 19.26 9.75
CA THR A 43 7.72 19.90 10.66
C THR A 43 6.28 19.55 10.28
N LYS A 44 5.38 19.66 11.26
CA LYS A 44 3.93 19.48 11.06
C LYS A 44 3.38 20.47 10.03
N GLU A 45 3.92 21.68 10.02
CA GLU A 45 3.56 22.79 9.14
C GLU A 45 3.99 22.50 7.69
N HIS A 46 5.26 22.14 7.46
CA HIS A 46 5.75 21.77 6.13
C HIS A 46 5.04 20.54 5.57
N VAL A 47 4.72 19.55 6.42
CA VAL A 47 3.92 18.39 6.01
C VAL A 47 2.50 18.81 5.60
N LYS A 48 1.82 19.68 6.36
CA LYS A 48 0.51 20.22 5.98
C LYS A 48 0.55 20.98 4.66
N ASP A 49 1.55 21.81 4.42
CA ASP A 49 1.71 22.54 3.16
C ASP A 49 1.81 21.57 1.97
N GLN A 50 2.65 20.53 2.10
CA GLN A 50 2.82 19.47 1.10
C GLN A 50 1.53 18.65 0.88
N LEU A 51 0.75 18.38 1.93
CA LEU A 51 -0.50 17.60 1.85
C LEU A 51 -1.68 18.39 1.27
N ASN A 52 -1.73 19.69 1.49
CA ASN A 52 -2.79 20.58 1.01
C ASN A 52 -2.58 21.07 -0.43
N ALA A 53 -1.35 20.97 -0.95
CA ALA A 53 -0.99 21.39 -2.30
C ALA A 53 -1.88 20.72 -3.38
N PRO A 54 -2.32 21.46 -4.42
CA PRO A 54 -2.96 20.87 -5.60
C PRO A 54 -2.01 19.97 -6.40
N GLU A 55 -2.54 18.88 -6.97
CA GLU A 55 -1.77 17.99 -7.88
C GLU A 55 -1.23 18.72 -9.11
N SER A 56 -1.84 19.83 -9.55
CA SER A 56 -1.31 20.69 -10.62
C SER A 56 -0.03 21.43 -10.25
N ILE A 57 0.36 21.44 -8.97
CA ILE A 57 1.56 22.11 -8.44
C ILE A 57 2.54 21.07 -7.89
N LEU A 58 2.07 20.17 -7.01
CA LEU A 58 2.86 19.07 -6.44
C LEU A 58 2.18 17.75 -6.81
N SER A 59 2.70 17.03 -7.82
CA SER A 59 2.05 15.80 -8.29
C SER A 59 2.69 14.52 -7.77
N MET A 60 1.85 13.61 -7.24
CA MET A 60 2.24 12.23 -6.93
C MET A 60 2.40 11.40 -8.20
N GLU A 61 1.53 11.59 -9.19
CA GLU A 61 1.55 10.82 -10.43
C GLU A 61 2.83 11.12 -11.24
N ALA A 62 3.18 12.40 -11.39
CA ALA A 62 4.41 12.78 -12.08
C ALA A 62 5.67 12.33 -11.32
N ALA A 63 5.63 12.33 -9.97
CA ALA A 63 6.69 11.70 -9.18
C ALA A 63 6.77 10.19 -9.46
N THR A 64 5.62 9.52 -9.56
CA THR A 64 5.51 8.07 -9.81
C THR A 64 6.11 7.70 -11.15
N GLU A 65 5.76 8.43 -12.21
CA GLU A 65 6.30 8.16 -13.53
C GLU A 65 7.81 8.40 -13.57
N GLU A 66 8.32 9.51 -13.05
CA GLU A 66 9.76 9.76 -13.10
C GLU A 66 10.53 8.73 -12.26
N LEU A 67 10.02 8.34 -11.09
CA LEU A 67 10.67 7.36 -10.20
C LEU A 67 10.60 5.90 -10.71
N LEU A 68 9.45 5.39 -11.18
CA LEU A 68 9.28 3.99 -11.62
C LEU A 68 9.28 3.78 -13.13
N GLN A 69 9.23 4.85 -13.93
CA GLN A 69 9.10 4.80 -15.39
C GLN A 69 7.91 3.90 -15.79
N THR A 70 6.73 4.12 -15.20
CA THR A 70 5.59 3.18 -15.25
C THR A 70 5.08 2.94 -16.67
N HIS A 71 5.16 3.94 -17.55
CA HIS A 71 4.86 3.77 -18.98
C HIS A 71 5.81 2.77 -19.67
N HIS A 72 7.02 2.60 -19.15
CA HIS A 72 8.04 1.68 -19.67
C HIS A 72 8.05 0.33 -18.94
N THR A 73 7.88 0.31 -17.62
CA THR A 73 7.92 -0.93 -16.81
C THR A 73 6.58 -1.68 -16.77
N VAL A 74 5.46 -0.95 -16.74
CA VAL A 74 4.10 -1.50 -16.57
C VAL A 74 3.28 -1.38 -17.86
N GLY A 75 3.48 -0.31 -18.63
CA GLY A 75 2.92 -0.12 -19.97
C GLY A 75 1.64 0.72 -20.02
N PRO A 76 1.25 1.18 -21.23
CA PRO A 76 0.23 2.22 -21.40
C PRO A 76 -1.16 1.81 -20.90
N LEU A 77 -1.53 0.53 -21.05
CA LEU A 77 -2.80 -0.01 -20.53
C LEU A 77 -2.97 0.26 -19.04
N PHE A 78 -1.89 0.25 -18.26
CA PHE A 78 -1.92 0.56 -16.83
C PHE A 78 -2.13 2.05 -16.57
N CYS A 79 -1.39 2.91 -17.28
CA CYS A 79 -1.40 4.36 -17.07
C CYS A 79 -2.70 5.02 -17.57
N SER A 80 -3.34 4.50 -18.62
CA SER A 80 -4.51 5.15 -19.25
C SER A 80 -5.86 4.85 -18.58
N GLU A 81 -6.00 3.73 -17.87
CA GLU A 81 -7.28 3.34 -17.25
C GLU A 81 -7.16 3.34 -15.71
N THR A 82 -8.18 3.77 -14.96
CA THR A 82 -8.07 3.84 -13.48
C THR A 82 -9.23 3.19 -12.72
N TYR A 83 -10.06 2.38 -13.39
CA TYR A 83 -11.23 1.70 -12.81
C TYR A 83 -10.92 0.75 -11.64
N HIS A 84 -9.68 0.29 -11.48
CA HIS A 84 -9.25 -0.45 -10.29
C HIS A 84 -9.35 0.38 -8.98
N ILE A 85 -9.25 1.70 -9.06
CA ILE A 85 -9.35 2.61 -7.91
C ILE A 85 -10.77 2.62 -7.31
N PRO A 86 -11.86 2.85 -8.08
CA PRO A 86 -13.22 2.71 -7.54
C PRO A 86 -13.55 1.27 -7.12
N ALA A 87 -13.06 0.23 -7.81
CA ALA A 87 -13.22 -1.17 -7.36
C ALA A 87 -12.70 -1.39 -5.92
N ILE A 88 -11.48 -0.94 -5.65
CA ILE A 88 -10.84 -1.03 -4.32
C ILE A 88 -11.57 -0.16 -3.30
N LYS A 89 -11.97 1.05 -3.66
CA LYS A 89 -12.65 1.97 -2.73
C LYS A 89 -14.07 1.55 -2.37
N THR A 90 -14.77 0.82 -3.24
CA THR A 90 -16.18 0.48 -3.06
C THR A 90 -16.36 -1.00 -2.76
N ALA A 91 -16.14 -1.87 -3.75
CA ALA A 91 -16.46 -3.29 -3.68
C ALA A 91 -15.66 -4.01 -2.58
N LEU A 92 -14.36 -3.74 -2.44
CA LEU A 92 -13.56 -4.31 -1.36
C LEU A 92 -14.05 -3.86 0.01
N ASN A 93 -14.25 -2.56 0.25
CA ASN A 93 -14.74 -2.07 1.55
C ASN A 93 -16.12 -2.66 1.93
N LEU A 94 -17.00 -2.87 0.96
CA LEU A 94 -18.31 -3.50 1.18
C LEU A 94 -18.23 -5.01 1.44
N ASN A 95 -17.25 -5.71 0.87
CA ASN A 95 -17.13 -7.17 0.93
C ASN A 95 -16.04 -7.68 1.90
N LEU A 96 -15.24 -6.81 2.52
CA LEU A 96 -14.11 -7.22 3.36
C LEU A 96 -14.52 -8.17 4.49
N ALA A 97 -15.66 -7.90 5.15
CA ALA A 97 -16.21 -8.79 6.18
C ALA A 97 -16.60 -10.17 5.64
N ASN A 98 -17.17 -10.23 4.43
CA ASN A 98 -17.54 -11.47 3.75
C ASN A 98 -16.29 -12.26 3.27
N LYS A 99 -15.17 -11.57 3.05
CA LYS A 99 -13.89 -12.15 2.62
C LYS A 99 -12.98 -12.60 3.75
N LEU A 100 -13.26 -12.22 5.00
CA LEU A 100 -12.45 -12.60 6.15
C LEU A 100 -12.27 -14.13 6.28
N PRO A 101 -13.29 -15.00 6.08
CA PRO A 101 -13.09 -16.45 6.11
C PRO A 101 -12.14 -16.98 5.04
N ASP A 102 -12.19 -16.46 3.81
CA ASP A 102 -11.26 -16.84 2.74
C ASP A 102 -9.82 -16.43 3.07
N ILE A 103 -9.64 -15.22 3.61
CA ILE A 103 -8.33 -14.71 4.04
C ILE A 103 -7.75 -15.58 5.16
N LEU A 104 -8.60 -16.02 6.11
CA LEU A 104 -8.16 -16.90 7.21
C LEU A 104 -7.79 -18.31 6.72
N ASP A 105 -8.51 -18.89 5.75
CA ASP A 105 -8.14 -20.17 5.12
C ASP A 105 -6.75 -20.09 4.46
N GLU A 106 -6.51 -19.05 3.63
CA GLU A 106 -5.21 -18.85 2.98
C GLU A 106 -4.09 -18.54 4.00
N MET A 107 -4.37 -17.79 5.07
CA MET A 107 -3.39 -17.56 6.14
C MET A 107 -2.98 -18.87 6.83
N LEU A 108 -3.95 -19.73 7.18
CA LEU A 108 -3.66 -21.03 7.81
C LEU A 108 -2.88 -21.95 6.88
N LEU A 109 -3.18 -21.95 5.58
CA LEU A 109 -2.46 -22.73 4.57
C LEU A 109 -1.02 -22.22 4.38
N ALA A 110 -0.82 -20.90 4.27
CA ALA A 110 0.51 -20.30 4.19
C ALA A 110 1.35 -20.61 5.44
N PHE A 111 0.73 -20.56 6.63
CA PHE A 111 1.41 -20.98 7.87
C PHE A 111 1.82 -22.45 7.87
N ASN A 112 0.98 -23.33 7.33
CA ASN A 112 1.31 -24.73 7.18
C ASN A 112 2.40 -24.95 6.11
N GLU A 113 2.45 -24.18 5.03
CA GLU A 113 3.52 -24.24 4.02
C GLU A 113 4.89 -23.86 4.61
N GLU A 114 4.99 -22.75 5.32
CA GLU A 114 6.25 -22.33 5.99
C GLU A 114 6.74 -23.36 7.02
N LEU A 115 5.82 -24.07 7.66
CA LEU A 115 6.11 -25.19 8.57
C LEU A 115 6.37 -26.52 7.86
N ASN A 116 6.39 -26.55 6.52
CA ASN A 116 6.54 -27.73 5.66
C ASN A 116 5.46 -28.81 5.87
N LEU A 117 4.24 -28.40 6.23
CA LEU A 117 3.08 -29.27 6.50
C LEU A 117 2.13 -29.40 5.31
N SER A 118 2.21 -28.52 4.31
CA SER A 118 1.42 -28.56 3.07
C SER A 118 2.11 -27.82 1.92
N GLU A 119 1.85 -28.19 0.67
CA GLU A 119 2.20 -27.33 -0.48
C GLU A 119 1.16 -26.20 -0.64
N GLY A 120 1.63 -24.96 -0.86
CA GLY A 120 0.77 -23.80 -1.06
C GLY A 120 0.02 -23.80 -2.39
N ARG A 121 -1.13 -23.11 -2.43
CA ARG A 121 -1.97 -23.01 -3.64
C ARG A 121 -1.28 -22.21 -4.74
N ASN A 122 -1.35 -22.71 -5.97
CA ASN A 122 -0.97 -22.03 -7.23
C ASN A 122 0.43 -21.36 -7.25
N SER A 123 1.49 -22.16 -7.10
CA SER A 123 2.88 -21.69 -7.16
C SER A 123 3.29 -20.97 -8.46
N LYS A 124 2.58 -21.18 -9.58
CA LYS A 124 2.79 -20.44 -10.83
C LYS A 124 2.36 -18.97 -10.70
N TYR A 125 1.22 -18.72 -10.07
CA TYR A 125 0.73 -17.37 -9.80
C TYR A 125 1.66 -16.63 -8.82
N ARG A 126 2.05 -17.25 -7.70
CA ARG A 126 3.01 -16.67 -6.74
C ARG A 126 4.32 -16.24 -7.41
N LYS A 127 4.92 -17.12 -8.22
CA LYS A 127 6.16 -16.83 -8.96
C LYS A 127 6.01 -15.71 -9.99
N LEU A 128 4.83 -15.59 -10.61
CA LEU A 128 4.53 -14.49 -11.52
C LEU A 128 4.41 -13.15 -10.79
N LEU A 129 3.73 -13.11 -9.64
CA LEU A 129 3.61 -11.89 -8.83
C LEU A 129 4.96 -11.41 -8.31
N ASN A 130 5.75 -12.30 -7.69
CA ASN A 130 7.06 -11.94 -7.13
C ASN A 130 8.00 -11.42 -8.24
N GLY A 131 8.05 -12.12 -9.39
CA GLY A 131 8.84 -11.67 -10.54
C GLY A 131 8.39 -10.32 -11.10
N PHE A 132 7.07 -10.08 -11.21
CA PHE A 132 6.54 -8.79 -11.64
C PHE A 132 6.94 -7.64 -10.69
N SER A 133 6.93 -7.88 -9.38
CA SER A 133 7.40 -6.91 -8.39
C SER A 133 8.89 -6.60 -8.53
N ASP A 134 9.73 -7.64 -8.53
CA ASP A 134 11.19 -7.51 -8.62
C ASP A 134 11.60 -6.82 -9.94
N ASP A 135 10.94 -7.16 -11.04
CA ASP A 135 11.23 -6.61 -12.36
C ASP A 135 10.76 -5.15 -12.49
N ILE A 136 9.60 -4.74 -11.94
CA ILE A 136 9.21 -3.31 -11.92
C ILE A 136 10.23 -2.47 -11.15
N ILE A 137 10.61 -2.95 -9.97
CA ILE A 137 11.55 -2.26 -9.07
C ILE A 137 12.91 -2.12 -9.74
N THR A 138 13.45 -3.22 -10.27
CA THR A 138 14.78 -3.28 -10.87
C THR A 138 14.80 -2.59 -12.25
N GLY A 139 13.78 -2.84 -13.07
CA GLY A 139 13.61 -2.28 -14.41
C GLY A 139 13.43 -0.77 -14.38
N GLY A 140 12.61 -0.23 -13.48
CA GLY A 140 12.40 1.20 -13.33
C GLY A 140 13.70 1.93 -12.98
N ALA A 141 14.45 1.39 -12.02
CA ALA A 141 15.77 1.91 -11.65
C ALA A 141 16.77 1.85 -12.83
N ILE A 142 16.86 0.74 -13.56
CA ILE A 142 17.76 0.59 -14.72
C ILE A 142 17.38 1.54 -15.86
N ILE A 143 16.10 1.58 -16.27
CA ILE A 143 15.62 2.45 -17.35
C ILE A 143 15.85 3.93 -16.99
N ARG A 144 15.67 4.30 -15.72
CA ARG A 144 15.90 5.65 -15.26
C ARG A 144 17.39 6.04 -15.21
N MET A 145 18.23 5.20 -14.59
CA MET A 145 19.62 5.54 -14.25
C MET A 145 20.63 5.21 -15.36
N VAL A 146 20.38 4.18 -16.18
CA VAL A 146 21.34 3.67 -17.16
C VAL A 146 20.97 4.05 -18.60
N VAL A 147 19.67 4.11 -18.91
CA VAL A 147 19.19 4.32 -20.28
C VAL A 147 19.02 5.82 -20.58
N PRO A 148 19.74 6.37 -21.58
CA PRO A 148 19.53 7.76 -22.03
C PRO A 148 18.09 7.98 -22.48
N GLY A 149 17.51 9.16 -22.21
CA GLY A 149 16.08 9.46 -22.43
C GLY A 149 15.55 9.07 -23.82
N LEU A 150 16.32 9.31 -24.89
CA LEU A 150 15.97 8.95 -26.27
C LEU A 150 15.80 7.43 -26.51
N LEU A 151 16.44 6.59 -25.69
CA LEU A 151 16.38 5.13 -25.80
C LEU A 151 15.37 4.50 -24.83
N ARG A 152 14.87 5.24 -23.83
CA ARG A 152 13.90 4.72 -22.84
C ARG A 152 12.65 4.09 -23.48
N PRO A 153 12.03 4.64 -24.55
CA PRO A 153 10.89 3.99 -25.21
C PRO A 153 11.24 2.62 -25.82
N ALA A 154 12.41 2.50 -26.45
CA ALA A 154 12.85 1.25 -27.07
C ALA A 154 13.23 0.19 -26.03
N VAL A 155 13.90 0.59 -24.94
CA VAL A 155 14.24 -0.32 -23.83
C VAL A 155 13.00 -0.71 -23.04
N GLY A 156 12.04 0.20 -22.81
CA GLY A 156 10.75 -0.11 -22.19
C GLY A 156 9.92 -1.11 -23.00
N TRP A 157 9.86 -0.94 -24.32
CA TRP A 157 9.24 -1.93 -25.21
C TRP A 157 9.93 -3.29 -25.15
N LEU A 158 11.27 -3.32 -25.19
CA LEU A 158 12.05 -4.56 -25.06
C LEU A 158 11.83 -5.23 -23.69
N PHE A 159 11.78 -4.44 -22.62
CA PHE A 159 11.50 -4.89 -21.25
C PHE A 159 10.13 -5.59 -21.19
N GLN A 160 9.08 -4.94 -21.68
CA GLN A 160 7.73 -5.50 -21.73
C GLN A 160 7.67 -6.82 -22.53
N LEU A 161 8.41 -6.93 -23.65
CA LEU A 161 8.51 -8.16 -24.43
C LEU A 161 9.28 -9.29 -23.72
N VAL A 162 10.40 -8.98 -23.08
CA VAL A 162 11.29 -9.96 -22.42
C VAL A 162 10.61 -10.56 -21.20
N PHE A 163 10.03 -9.72 -20.35
CA PHE A 163 9.40 -10.19 -19.11
C PHE A 163 8.00 -10.76 -19.38
N GLY A 164 7.18 -10.08 -20.19
CA GLY A 164 5.90 -10.61 -20.67
C GLY A 164 4.90 -10.97 -19.56
N HIS A 165 5.07 -10.42 -18.36
CA HIS A 165 4.25 -10.72 -17.17
C HIS A 165 2.76 -10.56 -17.42
N HIS A 166 2.41 -9.49 -18.11
CA HIS A 166 1.07 -9.23 -18.61
C HIS A 166 0.48 -10.41 -19.37
N ARG A 167 1.15 -10.85 -20.44
CA ARG A 167 0.71 -11.99 -21.25
C ARG A 167 0.61 -13.29 -20.43
N ARG A 168 1.50 -13.50 -19.47
CA ARG A 168 1.44 -14.65 -18.55
C ARG A 168 0.22 -14.56 -17.63
N MET A 169 -0.10 -13.39 -17.11
CA MET A 169 -1.30 -13.17 -16.29
C MET A 169 -2.58 -13.34 -17.12
N THR A 170 -2.63 -12.77 -18.32
CA THR A 170 -3.76 -12.96 -19.25
C THR A 170 -3.98 -14.44 -19.54
N HIS A 171 -2.91 -15.23 -19.77
CA HIS A 171 -3.03 -16.69 -19.96
C HIS A 171 -3.50 -17.44 -18.71
N LEU A 172 -3.12 -17.01 -17.50
CA LEU A 172 -3.61 -17.61 -16.26
C LEU A 172 -5.09 -17.32 -16.01
N LEU A 173 -5.53 -16.09 -16.27
CA LEU A 173 -6.91 -15.63 -16.05
C LEU A 173 -7.84 -15.85 -17.25
N ALA A 174 -7.33 -16.30 -18.41
CA ALA A 174 -8.11 -16.39 -19.65
C ALA A 174 -9.36 -17.25 -19.50
N ALA A 175 -9.28 -18.36 -18.76
CA ALA A 175 -10.43 -19.23 -18.51
C ALA A 175 -11.48 -18.51 -17.66
N ASP A 176 -11.08 -18.01 -16.48
CA ASP A 176 -11.97 -17.29 -15.55
C ASP A 176 -12.62 -16.06 -16.20
N ILE A 177 -11.85 -15.31 -16.99
CA ILE A 177 -12.36 -14.12 -17.70
C ILE A 177 -13.39 -14.52 -18.76
N THR A 178 -13.08 -15.52 -19.60
CA THR A 178 -13.99 -15.98 -20.66
C THR A 178 -15.29 -16.55 -20.09
N GLU A 179 -15.19 -17.32 -19.00
CA GLU A 179 -16.34 -17.93 -18.33
C GLU A 179 -17.25 -16.85 -17.72
N ARG A 180 -16.69 -15.90 -16.96
CA ARG A 180 -17.47 -14.82 -16.34
C ARG A 180 -18.07 -13.86 -17.38
N GLN A 181 -17.38 -13.60 -18.49
CA GLN A 181 -17.94 -12.84 -19.63
C GLN A 181 -19.13 -13.59 -20.25
N ARG A 182 -19.00 -14.90 -20.51
CA ARG A 182 -20.09 -15.73 -21.03
C ARG A 182 -21.30 -15.78 -20.09
N ASN A 183 -21.09 -15.89 -18.78
CA ASN A 183 -22.18 -15.89 -17.78
C ASN A 183 -22.93 -14.54 -17.78
N ARG A 184 -22.24 -13.43 -18.07
CA ARG A 184 -22.85 -12.09 -18.27
C ARG A 184 -23.66 -12.01 -19.56
N GLU A 185 -23.11 -12.44 -20.69
CA GLU A 185 -23.79 -12.44 -21.99
C GLU A 185 -25.07 -13.29 -22.01
N THR A 186 -25.05 -14.44 -21.31
CA THR A 186 -26.17 -15.38 -21.28
C THR A 186 -27.29 -14.99 -20.32
N GLY A 187 -27.12 -13.91 -19.54
CA GLY A 187 -28.11 -13.44 -18.57
C GLY A 187 -28.12 -14.22 -17.24
N ASN A 188 -27.17 -15.14 -17.04
CA ASN A 188 -26.96 -15.84 -15.76
C ASN A 188 -26.21 -14.98 -14.73
N ALA A 189 -25.59 -13.87 -15.14
CA ALA A 189 -25.03 -12.91 -14.21
C ALA A 189 -26.13 -12.18 -13.43
N HIS A 190 -26.50 -12.75 -12.29
CA HIS A 190 -26.94 -11.93 -11.18
C HIS A 190 -25.84 -10.90 -10.89
N LEU A 191 -26.20 -9.63 -11.06
CA LEU A 191 -25.35 -8.51 -10.73
C LEU A 191 -25.12 -8.54 -9.21
N VAL A 192 -23.88 -8.33 -8.76
CA VAL A 192 -23.60 -7.96 -7.38
C VAL A 192 -24.17 -6.57 -7.15
N SER A 193 -25.48 -6.50 -6.92
CA SER A 193 -26.19 -5.25 -6.66
C SER A 193 -25.63 -4.69 -5.38
N VAL A 194 -24.94 -3.56 -5.45
CA VAL A 194 -24.47 -2.79 -4.28
C VAL A 194 -25.69 -2.57 -3.36
N PRO A 195 -25.79 -3.24 -2.20
CA PRO A 195 -27.05 -3.24 -1.47
C PRO A 195 -27.29 -1.88 -0.83
N THR A 196 -28.38 -1.22 -1.20
CA THR A 196 -28.81 0.03 -0.54
C THR A 196 -29.35 -0.24 0.88
N VAL A 197 -29.56 -1.51 1.26
CA VAL A 197 -30.02 -1.92 2.60
C VAL A 197 -29.29 -3.18 3.08
N MET A 198 -28.92 -3.20 4.37
CA MET A 198 -28.14 -4.27 5.01
C MET A 198 -28.98 -5.52 5.34
N VAL A 199 -28.89 -6.58 4.52
CA VAL A 199 -29.09 -7.98 4.96
C VAL A 199 -28.18 -8.89 4.12
N PRO A 200 -27.25 -9.68 4.71
CA PRO A 200 -26.46 -10.65 3.97
C PRO A 200 -27.17 -12.01 3.94
N THR A 201 -27.86 -12.29 2.84
CA THR A 201 -28.12 -13.68 2.42
C THR A 201 -27.29 -13.94 1.17
N GLN A 202 -26.25 -14.77 1.29
CA GLN A 202 -25.74 -15.49 0.12
C GLN A 202 -26.90 -16.33 -0.42
N THR A 203 -27.43 -15.93 -1.57
CA THR A 203 -28.23 -16.83 -2.39
C THR A 203 -27.27 -17.66 -3.23
N ASP A 204 -27.37 -18.99 -3.16
CA ASP A 204 -26.60 -19.99 -3.93
C ASP A 204 -26.74 -19.88 -5.47
N ASN A 205 -27.27 -18.77 -5.99
CA ASN A 205 -27.58 -18.53 -7.40
C ASN A 205 -26.59 -17.58 -8.11
N ASP A 206 -25.64 -16.96 -7.41
CA ASP A 206 -24.58 -16.16 -8.07
C ASP A 206 -23.55 -17.10 -8.73
N GLU A 207 -23.66 -17.33 -10.04
CA GLU A 207 -22.69 -18.17 -10.79
C GLU A 207 -21.28 -17.55 -10.86
N ASN A 208 -21.12 -16.25 -10.60
CA ASN A 208 -19.83 -15.57 -10.62
C ASN A 208 -19.24 -15.42 -9.20
N PRO A 209 -17.97 -15.80 -8.97
CA PRO A 209 -17.33 -15.61 -7.67
C PRO A 209 -17.32 -14.15 -7.22
N ASN A 210 -17.71 -13.89 -5.98
CA ASN A 210 -17.50 -12.61 -5.32
C ASN A 210 -15.99 -12.48 -4.99
N ASP A 211 -15.22 -11.84 -5.86
CA ASP A 211 -13.77 -11.62 -5.71
C ASP A 211 -13.31 -10.35 -6.46
N MET A 212 -12.03 -10.03 -6.34
CA MET A 212 -11.46 -8.83 -6.97
C MET A 212 -11.57 -8.82 -8.50
N LEU A 213 -11.50 -9.96 -9.20
CA LEU A 213 -11.69 -9.99 -10.66
C LEU A 213 -13.13 -9.61 -11.05
N THR A 214 -14.14 -10.15 -10.35
CA THR A 214 -15.54 -9.76 -10.57
C THR A 214 -15.73 -8.27 -10.27
N TRP A 215 -15.18 -7.77 -9.16
CA TRP A 215 -15.29 -6.35 -8.81
C TRP A 215 -14.67 -5.41 -9.85
N LEU A 216 -13.57 -5.82 -10.50
CA LEU A 216 -12.98 -5.08 -11.62
C LEU A 216 -13.87 -5.09 -12.85
N MET A 217 -14.42 -6.25 -13.22
CA MET A 217 -15.33 -6.39 -14.37
C MET A 217 -16.58 -5.53 -14.22
N ASP A 218 -17.03 -5.31 -12.98
CA ASP A 218 -18.23 -4.53 -12.67
C ASP A 218 -18.01 -3.00 -12.68
N GLN A 219 -16.76 -2.52 -12.76
CA GLN A 219 -16.50 -1.08 -12.84
C GLN A 219 -16.64 -0.57 -14.29
N PRO A 220 -17.53 0.39 -14.58
CA PRO A 220 -17.53 1.04 -15.90
C PRO A 220 -16.29 1.93 -16.07
N TRP A 221 -15.79 2.04 -17.30
CA TRP A 221 -14.68 2.93 -17.64
C TRP A 221 -14.92 3.64 -18.98
N GLU A 222 -14.93 4.97 -18.98
CA GLU A 222 -15.15 5.79 -20.20
C GLU A 222 -16.40 5.41 -21.02
N GLY A 223 -17.46 4.98 -20.34
CA GLY A 223 -18.70 4.51 -20.98
C GLY A 223 -18.65 3.06 -21.50
N ARG A 224 -17.51 2.37 -21.40
CA ARG A 224 -17.39 0.92 -21.60
C ARG A 224 -17.83 0.20 -20.32
N THR A 225 -18.66 -0.85 -20.48
CA THR A 225 -19.07 -1.79 -19.43
C THR A 225 -18.30 -3.10 -19.48
N GLU A 226 -17.51 -3.31 -20.53
CA GLU A 226 -16.70 -4.51 -20.76
C GLU A 226 -15.23 -4.13 -20.90
N HIS A 227 -14.36 -4.99 -20.34
CA HIS A 227 -12.92 -4.80 -20.35
C HIS A 227 -12.25 -5.92 -21.13
N ALA A 228 -11.20 -5.58 -21.88
CA ALA A 228 -10.35 -6.58 -22.51
C ALA A 228 -9.69 -7.47 -21.44
N PRO A 229 -9.52 -8.79 -21.68
CA PRO A 229 -8.83 -9.70 -20.76
C PRO A 229 -7.44 -9.19 -20.38
N GLU A 230 -6.76 -8.54 -21.32
CA GLU A 230 -5.50 -7.85 -21.13
C GLU A 230 -5.57 -6.74 -20.07
N SER A 231 -6.60 -5.91 -20.08
CA SER A 231 -6.73 -4.82 -19.11
C SER A 231 -6.98 -5.39 -17.70
N LEU A 232 -7.90 -6.35 -17.58
CA LEU A 232 -8.19 -7.04 -16.31
C LEU A 232 -6.94 -7.71 -15.73
N ALA A 233 -6.14 -8.38 -16.57
CA ALA A 233 -4.88 -8.99 -16.17
C ALA A 233 -3.83 -7.97 -15.69
N MET A 234 -3.71 -6.80 -16.35
CA MET A 234 -2.85 -5.71 -15.86
C MET A 234 -3.27 -5.19 -14.49
N ARG A 235 -4.57 -5.07 -14.24
CA ARG A 235 -5.07 -4.65 -12.93
C ARG A 235 -4.83 -5.72 -11.86
N MET A 236 -5.00 -7.00 -12.17
CA MET A 236 -4.68 -8.06 -11.21
C MET A 236 -3.19 -8.15 -10.87
N LEU A 237 -2.30 -7.90 -11.83
CA LEU A 237 -0.89 -7.70 -11.53
C LEU A 237 -0.65 -6.49 -10.59
N ASN A 238 -1.22 -5.33 -10.90
CA ASN A 238 -0.97 -4.11 -10.11
C ASN A 238 -1.56 -4.18 -8.69
N VAL A 239 -2.82 -4.58 -8.51
CA VAL A 239 -3.43 -4.62 -7.17
C VAL A 239 -2.70 -5.62 -6.26
N ASN A 240 -2.15 -6.70 -6.81
CA ASN A 240 -1.29 -7.62 -6.06
C ASN A 240 0.08 -7.00 -5.73
N PHE A 241 0.79 -6.42 -6.70
CA PHE A 241 2.07 -5.73 -6.50
C PHE A 241 2.04 -4.78 -5.29
N VAL A 242 0.95 -4.02 -5.19
CA VAL A 242 0.66 -3.04 -4.13
C VAL A 242 0.43 -3.67 -2.75
N ALA A 243 -0.34 -4.76 -2.70
CA ALA A 243 -0.70 -5.43 -1.45
C ALA A 243 0.42 -6.31 -0.88
N LEU A 244 1.31 -6.81 -1.75
CA LEU A 244 2.24 -7.92 -1.48
C LEU A 244 3.32 -7.58 -0.44
N HIS A 245 4.06 -6.49 -0.63
CA HIS A 245 5.17 -6.15 0.29
C HIS A 245 4.71 -5.46 1.58
N THR A 246 3.66 -4.64 1.51
CA THR A 246 3.24 -3.75 2.60
C THR A 246 2.60 -4.54 3.75
N THR A 247 1.69 -5.46 3.44
CA THR A 247 1.05 -6.36 4.41
C THR A 247 2.04 -7.34 5.03
N SER A 248 2.88 -7.99 4.20
CA SER A 248 3.92 -8.92 4.65
C SER A 248 4.89 -8.28 5.64
N ARG A 249 5.38 -7.06 5.36
CA ARG A 249 6.26 -6.33 6.28
C ARG A 249 5.56 -5.92 7.57
N ALA A 250 4.32 -5.40 7.49
CA ALA A 250 3.54 -5.05 8.67
C ALA A 250 3.39 -6.25 9.62
N TYR A 251 3.09 -7.42 9.05
CA TYR A 251 2.93 -8.67 9.77
C TYR A 251 4.23 -9.16 10.42
N ILE A 252 5.32 -9.24 9.65
CA ILE A 252 6.63 -9.71 10.14
C ILE A 252 7.18 -8.79 11.25
N HIS A 253 7.08 -7.47 11.09
CA HIS A 253 7.53 -6.54 12.13
C HIS A 253 6.68 -6.63 13.40
N ALA A 254 5.35 -6.81 13.28
CA ALA A 254 4.49 -7.06 14.44
C ALA A 254 4.84 -8.38 15.16
N LEU A 255 5.12 -9.46 14.42
CA LEU A 255 5.61 -10.72 15.00
C LEU A 255 6.94 -10.54 15.73
N TYR A 256 7.91 -9.84 15.15
CA TYR A 256 9.20 -9.60 15.80
C TYR A 256 9.06 -8.81 17.10
N HIS A 257 8.21 -7.78 17.14
CA HIS A 257 7.91 -7.07 18.38
C HIS A 257 7.22 -7.99 19.41
N LEU A 258 6.30 -8.86 18.97
CA LEU A 258 5.57 -9.77 19.86
C LEU A 258 6.48 -10.84 20.48
N VAL A 259 7.49 -11.30 19.73
CA VAL A 259 8.52 -12.23 20.22
C VAL A 259 9.53 -11.52 21.14
N ALA A 260 9.89 -10.28 20.84
CA ALA A 260 10.80 -9.49 21.66
C ALA A 260 10.19 -9.00 22.99
N GLN A 261 8.86 -8.84 23.03
CA GLN A 261 8.11 -8.29 24.17
C GLN A 261 6.89 -9.19 24.50
N PRO A 262 7.13 -10.39 25.08
CA PRO A 262 6.08 -11.37 25.34
C PRO A 262 5.02 -10.89 26.35
N GLU A 263 5.26 -9.82 27.10
CA GLU A 263 4.29 -9.17 27.97
C GLU A 263 3.00 -8.76 27.23
N TYR A 264 3.09 -8.40 25.95
CA TYR A 264 1.91 -8.03 25.15
C TYR A 264 1.08 -9.25 24.71
N VAL A 265 1.65 -10.46 24.69
CA VAL A 265 0.95 -11.68 24.22
C VAL A 265 -0.32 -11.95 25.04
N LEU A 266 -0.23 -11.83 26.37
CA LEU A 266 -1.39 -12.05 27.25
C LEU A 266 -2.43 -10.93 27.10
N ILE A 267 -2.00 -9.68 26.92
CA ILE A 267 -2.88 -8.52 26.76
C ILE A 267 -3.70 -8.66 25.46
N LEU A 268 -3.01 -8.89 24.34
CA LEU A 268 -3.64 -9.02 23.02
C LEU A 268 -4.53 -10.27 22.93
N ARG A 269 -4.10 -11.40 23.52
CA ARG A 269 -4.92 -12.61 23.56
C ARG A 269 -6.18 -12.41 24.40
N SER A 270 -6.07 -11.80 25.58
CA SER A 270 -7.22 -11.53 26.45
C SER A 270 -8.24 -10.60 25.78
N GLU A 271 -7.78 -9.61 25.01
CA GLU A 271 -8.65 -8.77 24.18
C GLU A 271 -9.36 -9.62 23.12
N LEU A 272 -8.62 -10.38 22.31
CA LEU A 272 -9.17 -11.20 21.23
C LEU A 272 -10.18 -12.26 21.72
N GLU A 273 -9.91 -12.90 22.86
CA GLU A 273 -10.83 -13.88 23.48
C GLU A 273 -12.20 -13.29 23.83
N THR A 274 -12.33 -11.96 24.00
CA THR A 274 -13.65 -11.31 24.19
C THR A 274 -14.45 -11.11 22.91
N TYR A 275 -13.83 -11.26 21.73
CA TYR A 275 -14.44 -11.06 20.42
C TYR A 275 -14.56 -12.33 19.58
N LEU A 276 -13.84 -13.40 19.93
CA LEU A 276 -13.90 -14.70 19.25
C LEU A 276 -15.12 -15.51 19.71
N ASP A 277 -15.74 -16.23 18.78
CA ASP A 277 -16.78 -17.21 19.12
C ASP A 277 -16.16 -18.44 19.83
N PRO A 278 -16.61 -18.81 21.04
CA PRO A 278 -16.14 -20.02 21.73
C PRO A 278 -16.40 -21.33 20.97
N LYS A 279 -17.29 -21.35 19.97
CA LYS A 279 -17.65 -22.51 19.15
C LYS A 279 -16.99 -22.50 17.77
N THR A 280 -16.60 -21.34 17.26
CA THR A 280 -15.92 -21.17 15.97
C THR A 280 -14.67 -20.31 16.12
N PRO A 281 -13.53 -20.94 16.49
CA PRO A 281 -12.24 -20.27 16.55
C PRO A 281 -11.95 -19.49 15.25
N CYS A 282 -11.32 -18.32 15.40
CA CYS A 282 -11.03 -17.35 14.34
C CYS A 282 -12.24 -16.59 13.74
N VAL A 283 -13.50 -16.86 14.14
CA VAL A 283 -14.65 -16.02 13.76
C VAL A 283 -14.85 -14.90 14.78
N VAL A 284 -14.68 -13.65 14.34
CA VAL A 284 -14.87 -12.46 15.17
C VAL A 284 -16.36 -12.08 15.17
N GLN A 285 -17.03 -12.19 16.33
CA GLN A 285 -18.48 -11.99 16.46
C GLN A 285 -18.94 -10.52 16.38
N ARG A 286 -18.01 -9.55 16.47
CA ARG A 286 -18.31 -8.10 16.41
C ARG A 286 -17.30 -7.38 15.53
N GLY A 287 -17.70 -6.24 14.97
CA GLY A 287 -16.91 -5.50 13.98
C GLY A 287 -15.49 -5.18 14.44
N ALA A 288 -14.51 -5.46 13.57
CA ALA A 288 -13.07 -5.36 13.82
C ALA A 288 -12.60 -3.98 14.33
N GLY A 289 -13.36 -2.90 14.10
CA GLY A 289 -13.12 -1.57 14.66
C GLY A 289 -13.32 -1.45 16.18
N SER A 290 -13.19 -2.56 16.93
CA SER A 290 -13.31 -2.64 18.40
C SER A 290 -12.04 -3.19 19.07
N ILE A 291 -11.05 -3.69 18.32
CA ILE A 291 -9.88 -4.40 18.84
C ILE A 291 -8.72 -3.42 19.08
N VAL A 292 -8.90 -2.54 20.07
CA VAL A 292 -8.11 -1.31 20.25
C VAL A 292 -6.63 -1.58 20.57
N ASN A 293 -6.32 -2.60 21.36
CA ASN A 293 -4.94 -2.87 21.76
C ASN A 293 -4.16 -3.57 20.63
N LEU A 294 -4.79 -4.45 19.85
CA LEU A 294 -4.18 -5.02 18.64
C LEU A 294 -3.93 -3.95 17.57
N ASP A 295 -4.92 -3.07 17.32
CA ASP A 295 -4.76 -1.95 16.39
C ASP A 295 -3.59 -1.05 16.83
N SER A 296 -3.51 -0.70 18.11
CA SER A 296 -2.40 0.06 18.69
C SER A 296 -1.04 -0.63 18.52
N PHE A 297 -0.98 -1.95 18.74
CA PHE A 297 0.26 -2.72 18.68
C PHE A 297 0.82 -2.79 17.24
N ILE A 298 -0.05 -3.07 16.26
CA ILE A 298 0.34 -3.09 14.85
C ILE A 298 0.71 -1.67 14.39
N LYS A 299 -0.01 -0.65 14.87
CA LYS A 299 0.25 0.77 14.56
C LYS A 299 1.60 1.26 15.09
N GLU A 300 1.97 0.89 16.31
CA GLU A 300 3.30 1.19 16.87
C GLU A 300 4.41 0.45 16.10
N SER A 301 4.17 -0.82 15.74
CA SER A 301 5.09 -1.61 14.90
C SER A 301 5.37 -0.90 13.57
N LEU A 302 4.31 -0.41 12.92
CA LEU A 302 4.43 0.37 11.69
C LEU A 302 5.06 1.76 11.88
N ARG A 303 4.86 2.41 13.04
CA ARG A 303 5.48 3.70 13.35
C ARG A 303 7.01 3.60 13.32
N LEU A 304 7.56 2.57 13.96
CA LEU A 304 9.01 2.35 14.09
C LEU A 304 9.64 1.64 12.88
N ASN A 305 8.87 0.76 12.22
CA ASN A 305 9.29 -0.02 11.05
C ASN A 305 8.62 0.49 9.76
N VAL A 306 8.68 1.80 9.53
CA VAL A 306 8.21 2.43 8.28
C VAL A 306 8.89 1.83 7.05
N HIS A 307 8.13 1.70 5.96
CA HIS A 307 8.57 1.05 4.71
C HIS A 307 9.78 1.72 4.05
N SER A 308 9.94 3.04 4.27
CA SER A 308 11.08 3.84 3.82
C SER A 308 11.35 4.95 4.83
N ALA A 309 12.59 5.46 4.85
CA ALA A 309 12.97 6.58 5.70
C ALA A 309 12.44 7.95 5.19
N MET A 310 11.99 8.01 3.93
CA MET A 310 11.27 9.13 3.35
C MET A 310 9.97 8.65 2.68
N TRP A 311 8.90 9.45 2.72
CA TRP A 311 7.57 9.05 2.27
C TRP A 311 6.78 10.19 1.61
N MET A 312 5.63 9.84 1.03
CA MET A 312 4.72 10.78 0.34
C MET A 312 5.38 11.66 -0.74
N PRO A 313 6.24 11.11 -1.62
CA PRO A 313 6.90 11.90 -2.67
C PRO A 313 5.92 12.67 -3.56
N ARG A 314 6.37 13.83 -4.03
CA ARG A 314 5.73 14.70 -5.03
C ARG A 314 6.81 15.28 -5.95
N LEU A 315 6.44 15.51 -7.20
CA LEU A 315 7.25 16.26 -8.16
C LEU A 315 6.64 17.65 -8.30
N THR A 316 7.46 18.68 -8.12
CA THR A 316 7.05 20.07 -8.30
C THR A 316 6.89 20.38 -9.79
N LEU A 317 5.66 20.66 -10.25
CA LEU A 317 5.33 20.99 -11.64
C LEU A 317 5.45 22.49 -11.93
N THR A 318 5.04 23.32 -10.97
CA THR A 318 5.18 24.78 -10.98
C THR A 318 5.84 25.23 -9.67
N PRO A 319 6.50 26.40 -9.59
CA PRO A 319 7.14 26.85 -8.36
C PRO A 319 6.18 26.76 -7.16
N PHE A 320 6.64 26.14 -6.07
CA PHE A 320 5.86 25.91 -4.85
C PHE A 320 6.51 26.64 -3.68
N GLU A 321 5.74 27.44 -2.96
CA GLU A 321 6.19 28.20 -1.79
C GLU A 321 5.57 27.58 -0.52
N PHE A 322 6.42 27.19 0.42
CA PHE A 322 6.01 26.75 1.75
C PHE A 322 5.58 27.94 2.62
N SER A 323 4.84 27.69 3.70
CA SER A 323 4.37 28.72 4.64
C SER A 323 5.50 29.52 5.34
N ASP A 324 6.75 29.04 5.28
CA ASP A 324 7.94 29.74 5.77
C ASP A 324 8.63 30.63 4.70
N GLY A 325 8.08 30.70 3.49
CA GLY A 325 8.64 31.44 2.35
C GLY A 325 9.70 30.67 1.55
N THR A 326 9.96 29.40 1.85
CA THR A 326 10.89 28.57 1.06
C THR A 326 10.26 28.18 -0.28
N ILE A 327 10.90 28.56 -1.38
CA ILE A 327 10.43 28.25 -2.74
C ILE A 327 11.19 27.05 -3.32
N VAL A 328 10.45 25.98 -3.65
CA VAL A 328 10.92 24.84 -4.45
C VAL A 328 10.60 25.08 -5.92
N GLN A 329 11.62 24.95 -6.77
CA GLN A 329 11.50 25.15 -8.21
C GLN A 329 10.93 23.90 -8.92
N PRO A 330 10.32 24.06 -10.12
CA PRO A 330 9.87 22.94 -10.94
C PRO A 330 10.94 21.86 -11.16
N ASN A 331 10.49 20.63 -11.39
CA ASN A 331 11.33 19.46 -11.62
C ASN A 331 12.26 19.11 -10.43
N ASN A 332 11.81 19.38 -9.21
CA ASN A 332 12.44 18.91 -7.97
C ASN A 332 11.45 18.03 -7.20
N PHE A 333 11.98 17.07 -6.44
CA PHE A 333 11.16 16.21 -5.57
C PHE A 333 10.97 16.84 -4.20
N ILE A 334 9.77 16.69 -3.65
CA ILE A 334 9.44 16.96 -2.24
C ILE A 334 8.97 15.64 -1.62
N ALA A 335 9.47 15.28 -0.44
CA ALA A 335 9.00 14.14 0.33
C ALA A 335 9.07 14.45 1.83
N THR A 336 8.47 13.63 2.68
CA THR A 336 8.56 13.78 4.14
C THR A 336 9.60 12.83 4.71
N ALA A 337 10.45 13.30 5.61
CA ALA A 337 11.38 12.48 6.39
C ALA A 337 10.62 11.68 7.47
N ILE A 338 9.77 10.73 7.05
CA ILE A 338 8.80 10.05 7.92
C ILE A 338 9.43 9.41 9.17
N THR A 339 10.62 8.83 9.06
CA THR A 339 11.36 8.31 10.23
C THR A 339 11.63 9.42 11.25
N ALA A 340 12.04 10.61 10.80
CA ALA A 340 12.36 11.71 11.70
C ALA A 340 11.10 12.23 12.41
N VAL A 341 9.97 12.34 11.69
CA VAL A 341 8.67 12.71 12.28
C VAL A 341 8.20 11.67 13.30
N HIS A 342 8.27 10.39 12.93
CA HIS A 342 7.83 9.30 13.80
C HIS A 342 8.72 9.10 15.02
N GLU A 343 10.02 9.38 14.93
CA GLU A 343 10.98 9.27 16.04
C GLU A 343 11.24 10.61 16.75
N ASP A 344 10.39 11.62 16.55
CA ASP A 344 10.47 12.92 17.21
C ASP A 344 9.94 12.86 18.66
N GLU A 345 10.83 13.11 19.63
CA GLU A 345 10.49 13.10 21.06
C GLU A 345 9.61 14.29 21.50
N THR A 346 9.44 15.32 20.66
CA THR A 346 8.45 16.39 20.89
C THR A 346 7.03 15.98 20.50
N ILE A 347 6.89 14.93 19.68
CA ILE A 347 5.60 14.37 19.23
C ILE A 347 5.24 13.12 20.03
N TYR A 348 6.22 12.24 20.26
CA TYR A 348 6.03 10.94 20.91
C TYR A 348 6.97 10.80 22.11
N ASP A 349 6.42 10.67 23.33
CA ASP A 349 7.25 10.40 24.51
C ASP A 349 8.04 9.08 24.33
N HIS A 350 9.34 9.14 24.64
CA HIS A 350 10.32 8.09 24.33
C HIS A 350 10.17 7.53 22.90
N ALA A 351 10.12 8.40 21.88
CA ALA A 351 9.76 8.06 20.51
C ALA A 351 10.48 6.85 19.91
N THR A 352 11.74 6.59 20.27
CA THR A 352 12.53 5.45 19.76
C THR A 352 12.23 4.12 20.44
N LYS A 353 11.50 4.10 21.56
CA LYS A 353 11.04 2.89 22.24
C LYS A 353 9.67 2.47 21.70
N PHE A 354 9.49 1.15 21.52
CA PHE A 354 8.19 0.57 21.22
C PHE A 354 7.32 0.55 22.49
N ASP A 355 6.18 1.24 22.45
CA ASP A 355 5.05 1.01 23.37
C ASP A 355 3.85 0.53 22.55
N GLY A 356 3.57 -0.77 22.59
CA GLY A 356 2.46 -1.38 21.84
C GLY A 356 1.08 -0.84 22.22
N LEU A 357 0.97 -0.15 23.36
CA LEU A 357 -0.28 0.45 23.87
C LEU A 357 -0.23 1.99 23.78
N ARG A 358 0.68 2.56 22.99
CA ARG A 358 0.80 4.01 22.74
C ARG A 358 -0.49 4.62 22.18
N PHE A 359 -1.17 3.89 21.29
CA PHE A 359 -2.36 4.38 20.58
C PHE A 359 -3.68 3.86 21.17
N SER A 360 -3.67 2.96 22.16
CA SER A 360 -4.91 2.52 22.85
C SER A 360 -5.38 3.48 23.95
N LYS A 361 -4.51 4.37 24.41
CA LYS A 361 -4.79 5.38 25.45
C LYS A 361 -5.51 6.60 24.84
N THR A 362 -6.69 6.94 25.36
CA THR A 362 -7.42 8.17 24.95
C THR A 362 -6.80 9.44 25.56
N GLU A 363 -6.30 9.36 26.80
CA GLU A 363 -5.63 10.46 27.49
C GLU A 363 -4.17 10.53 27.05
N GLY A 364 -3.93 11.19 25.91
CA GLY A 364 -2.61 11.23 25.27
C GLY A 364 -2.62 11.55 23.78
N SER A 365 -3.79 11.77 23.17
CA SER A 365 -3.90 12.26 21.77
C SER A 365 -3.46 13.74 21.66
N VAL A 366 -2.17 13.99 21.81
CA VAL A 366 -1.51 15.31 21.77
C VAL A 366 -1.83 16.04 20.47
N GLY A 367 -2.61 17.13 20.57
CA GLY A 367 -2.67 18.19 19.54
C GLY A 367 -2.84 17.72 18.10
N VAL A 368 -3.58 16.63 17.88
CA VAL A 368 -3.72 16.02 16.56
C VAL A 368 -4.73 16.84 15.75
N ASP A 369 -4.21 17.74 14.92
CA ASP A 369 -5.01 18.31 13.84
C ASP A 369 -5.34 17.16 12.89
N LEU A 370 -6.58 16.70 12.95
CA LEU A 370 -7.11 15.64 12.10
C LEU A 370 -7.12 16.14 10.66
N ASP A 371 -6.68 15.27 9.75
CA ASP A 371 -6.52 15.65 8.35
C ASP A 371 -7.90 15.89 7.70
N VAL A 372 -8.03 16.97 6.92
CA VAL A 372 -9.31 17.38 6.35
C VAL A 372 -9.67 16.46 5.19
N GLY A 373 -10.46 15.41 5.44
CA GLY A 373 -10.87 14.47 4.40
C GLY A 373 -11.99 13.51 4.80
N MET A 374 -11.78 12.69 5.82
CA MET A 374 -12.76 11.72 6.32
C MET A 374 -12.61 11.50 7.84
N ASP A 375 -13.71 11.34 8.56
CA ASP A 375 -13.77 11.00 10.00
C ASP A 375 -13.05 11.94 11.00
N ALA A 376 -12.77 13.20 10.63
CA ALA A 376 -12.25 14.24 11.54
C ALA A 376 -13.18 14.60 12.72
N THR A 377 -14.37 13.99 12.81
CA THR A 377 -15.33 14.08 13.90
C THR A 377 -15.26 12.91 14.88
N ASN A 378 -14.45 11.87 14.60
CA ASN A 378 -14.37 10.66 15.40
C ASN A 378 -13.20 10.74 16.40
N PRO A 379 -13.45 10.84 17.72
CA PRO A 379 -12.38 10.95 18.72
C PRO A 379 -11.50 9.69 18.80
N LEU A 380 -11.95 8.56 18.24
CA LEU A 380 -11.22 7.29 18.21
C LEU A 380 -10.47 7.06 16.89
N TRP A 381 -10.46 8.03 15.96
CA TRP A 381 -9.74 7.91 14.67
C TRP A 381 -8.29 7.49 14.87
N MET A 382 -7.57 8.15 15.80
CA MET A 382 -6.17 7.83 16.08
C MET A 382 -5.94 6.51 16.81
N GLN A 383 -6.99 5.87 17.35
CA GLN A 383 -6.90 4.54 17.96
C GLN A 383 -7.00 3.43 16.91
N ARG A 384 -7.70 3.67 15.79
CA ARG A 384 -7.72 2.75 14.65
C ARG A 384 -6.30 2.56 14.11
N LEU A 385 -5.95 1.34 13.73
CA LEU A 385 -4.72 1.01 13.01
C LEU A 385 -4.50 1.97 11.84
N THR A 386 -5.58 2.22 11.10
CA THR A 386 -5.60 3.07 9.92
C THR A 386 -5.58 4.57 10.21
N GLY A 387 -5.73 5.04 11.44
CA GLY A 387 -5.81 6.48 11.73
C GLY A 387 -4.54 7.25 11.38
N THR A 388 -4.59 8.17 10.40
CA THR A 388 -3.46 9.06 10.04
C THR A 388 -3.63 10.48 10.56
N SER A 389 -2.52 11.21 10.60
CA SER A 389 -2.47 12.63 10.94
C SER A 389 -1.21 13.27 10.35
N SER A 390 -1.07 14.59 10.48
CA SER A 390 0.19 15.31 10.21
C SER A 390 1.40 14.83 11.06
N SER A 391 1.19 13.98 12.08
CA SER A 391 2.24 13.34 12.90
C SER A 391 2.38 11.83 12.70
N TYR A 392 1.35 11.12 12.21
CA TYR A 392 1.38 9.68 11.90
C TYR A 392 1.06 9.46 10.42
N LEU A 393 2.10 9.16 9.64
CA LEU A 393 2.10 9.29 8.19
C LEU A 393 2.27 7.95 7.44
N THR A 394 2.25 6.80 8.14
CA THR A 394 2.45 5.46 7.57
C THR A 394 1.61 5.22 6.30
N PHE A 395 0.35 5.62 6.32
CA PHE A 395 -0.60 5.41 5.21
C PHE A 395 -0.79 6.66 4.33
N GLY A 396 0.13 7.62 4.44
CA GLY A 396 0.06 8.93 3.79
C GLY A 396 -0.89 9.91 4.49
N GLY A 397 -1.27 10.95 3.76
CA GLY A 397 -2.17 12.00 4.21
C GLY A 397 -2.77 12.78 3.03
N GLY A 398 -3.63 13.75 3.34
CA GLY A 398 -4.34 14.58 2.38
C GLY A 398 -5.12 13.76 1.34
N ARG A 399 -5.17 14.25 0.09
CA ARG A 399 -5.89 13.61 -1.01
C ARG A 399 -5.40 12.20 -1.36
N HIS A 400 -4.19 11.84 -0.92
CA HIS A 400 -3.50 10.59 -1.28
C HIS A 400 -3.36 9.62 -0.11
N ILE A 401 -4.08 9.86 0.99
CA ILE A 401 -4.28 8.88 2.05
C ILE A 401 -4.78 7.56 1.42
N TRP A 402 -4.16 6.44 1.77
CA TRP A 402 -4.36 5.10 1.16
C TRP A 402 -3.93 4.94 -0.31
N TYR A 403 -3.87 6.01 -1.10
CA TYR A 403 -3.41 5.96 -2.50
C TYR A 403 -1.92 5.67 -2.65
N VAL A 404 -1.08 6.13 -1.71
CA VAL A 404 0.39 5.98 -1.83
C VAL A 404 0.83 4.51 -1.96
N LEU A 405 0.01 3.59 -1.42
CA LEU A 405 0.20 2.14 -1.55
C LEU A 405 0.24 1.71 -3.02
N GLN A 406 -0.49 2.39 -3.91
CA GLN A 406 -0.58 2.01 -5.32
C GLN A 406 0.70 2.26 -6.14
N HIS A 407 1.68 2.98 -5.59
CA HIS A 407 2.67 3.67 -6.44
C HIS A 407 4.16 3.64 -6.03
N LEU A 408 4.62 3.94 -4.80
CA LEU A 408 5.99 4.51 -4.67
C LEU A 408 7.02 3.98 -3.64
N TRP A 409 7.99 3.23 -4.21
CA TRP A 409 9.46 3.28 -4.03
C TRP A 409 10.24 2.50 -2.95
N VAL A 410 11.54 2.43 -3.22
CA VAL A 410 12.42 1.25 -3.08
C VAL A 410 13.63 1.54 -2.19
N LEU A 411 13.98 0.57 -1.33
CA LEU A 411 15.34 0.04 -1.11
C LEU A 411 15.32 -0.98 0.04
N GLU A 412 14.83 -2.20 -0.22
CA GLU A 412 15.07 -3.41 0.60
C GLU A 412 14.39 -4.62 -0.10
N THR A 413 15.19 -5.45 -0.77
CA THR A 413 14.74 -6.73 -1.34
C THR A 413 14.79 -7.82 -0.28
N TYR A 414 13.63 -8.33 0.13
CA TYR A 414 13.53 -9.46 1.08
C TYR A 414 12.37 -10.41 0.74
N GLY A 415 12.71 -11.70 0.64
CA GLY A 415 11.81 -12.83 0.89
C GLY A 415 10.79 -13.17 -0.21
N GLU A 416 10.49 -14.47 -0.35
CA GLU A 416 9.26 -14.89 -1.02
C GLU A 416 8.06 -14.49 -0.15
N SER A 417 7.05 -13.86 -0.75
CA SER A 417 5.78 -13.54 -0.08
C SER A 417 4.67 -14.52 -0.48
N ASN A 418 3.84 -14.92 0.48
CA ASN A 418 2.71 -15.82 0.23
C ASN A 418 1.49 -15.08 -0.35
N SER A 419 0.79 -15.75 -1.28
CA SER A 419 -0.24 -15.14 -2.13
C SER A 419 -1.66 -15.44 -1.59
N PRO A 420 -2.56 -14.44 -1.48
CA PRO A 420 -3.90 -14.62 -0.92
C PRO A 420 -4.94 -15.20 -1.92
N GLY A 421 -4.53 -16.15 -2.77
CA GLY A 421 -5.35 -17.03 -3.62
C GLY A 421 -6.79 -16.59 -3.95
N ARG A 422 -7.74 -17.08 -3.15
CA ARG A 422 -9.20 -16.89 -3.32
C ARG A 422 -9.70 -15.44 -3.27
N PHE A 423 -8.94 -14.52 -2.69
CA PHE A 423 -9.36 -13.11 -2.66
C PHE A 423 -9.28 -12.46 -4.04
N PHE A 424 -8.33 -12.89 -4.88
CA PHE A 424 -8.04 -12.23 -6.15
C PHE A 424 -8.74 -12.85 -7.37
N CYS A 425 -8.74 -14.18 -7.50
CA CYS A 425 -9.49 -14.87 -8.57
C CYS A 425 -9.58 -16.40 -8.40
N PHE A 426 -8.66 -17.05 -7.69
CA PHE A 426 -8.37 -18.47 -7.91
C PHE A 426 -9.24 -19.41 -7.05
N PRO A 427 -10.15 -20.20 -7.66
CA PRO A 427 -10.81 -21.31 -6.97
C PRO A 427 -9.85 -22.49 -6.73
N THR A 428 -10.33 -23.48 -6.01
CA THR A 428 -9.56 -24.47 -5.22
C THR A 428 -8.89 -25.64 -5.96
N ASN A 429 -8.73 -25.59 -7.29
CA ASN A 429 -8.35 -26.77 -8.10
C ASN A 429 -6.88 -26.77 -8.54
#